data_AF-A0A6G3XLA8-F1
#
_entry.id   AF-A0A6G3XLA8-F1
#
_cell.length_a   1.000
_cell.length_b   1.000
_cell.length_c   1.000
_cell.angle_alpha   90.00
_cell.angle_beta   90.00
_cell.angle_gamma   90.00
#
_symmetry.space_group_name_H-M   'P 1'
#
loop_
_entity.id
_entity.type
_entity.pdbx_description
1 polymer ?
#
loop_
_entity_poly.entity_id
_entity_poly.type
_entity_poly.pdbx_seq_one_letter_code
_entity_poly.pdbx_strand_id
1 'polypeptide(L)'
;MLHPEGKLIISTSHPTADWAMDGGSYFAEKFVEDQWSCGMLSKFWRQPLEAWFSEFWKAGFMVERLTETRPVRAMEDTHPEEYETLSREPGFIAFRLAVRRDGKE
;
A
#
# COMPACT_ATOMS: atom_id res chain seq x y z
N MET A 1 -10.44 17.38 -7.02
CA MET A 1 -9.23 18.02 -7.60
C MET A 1 -8.39 18.57 -6.46
N LEU A 2 -7.06 18.46 -6.56
CA LEU A 2 -6.14 19.00 -5.55
C LEU A 2 -5.58 20.34 -6.02
N HIS A 3 -5.20 21.19 -5.06
CA HIS A 3 -4.40 22.38 -5.33
C HIS A 3 -3.03 21.98 -5.95
N PRO A 4 -2.38 22.79 -6.80
CA PRO A 4 -1.07 22.47 -7.40
C PRO A 4 0.08 22.20 -6.42
N GLU A 5 -0.04 22.67 -5.18
CA GLU A 5 0.88 22.39 -4.06
C GLU A 5 0.35 21.27 -3.12
N GLY A 6 -0.86 20.78 -3.41
CA GLY A 6 -1.53 19.75 -2.63
C GLY A 6 -0.78 18.43 -2.68
N LYS A 7 -0.84 17.70 -1.57
CA LYS A 7 -0.30 16.34 -1.45
C LYS A 7 -1.43 15.35 -1.21
N LEU A 8 -1.29 14.17 -1.77
CA LEU A 8 -2.15 13.03 -1.47
C LEU A 8 -1.32 12.01 -0.70
N ILE A 9 -1.81 11.61 0.48
CA ILE A 9 -1.20 10.56 1.29
C ILE A 9 -2.16 9.38 1.27
N ILE A 10 -1.65 8.22 0.88
CA ILE A 10 -2.42 6.97 0.84
C ILE A 10 -1.65 5.86 1.54
N SER A 11 -2.39 4.94 2.12
CA SER A 11 -1.88 3.68 2.67
C SER A 11 -2.77 2.56 2.19
N THR A 12 -2.16 1.45 1.80
CA THR A 12 -2.86 0.24 1.33
C THR A 12 -2.12 -1.00 1.81
N SER A 13 -2.75 -2.17 1.74
CA SER A 13 -2.07 -3.45 1.90
C SER A 13 -0.88 -3.54 0.96
N HIS A 14 0.20 -4.18 1.41
CA HIS A 14 1.38 -4.33 0.59
C HIS A 14 1.15 -5.37 -0.52
N PRO A 15 1.45 -5.09 -1.80
CA PRO A 15 1.24 -6.05 -2.89
C PRO A 15 1.84 -7.44 -2.66
N THR A 16 3.03 -7.48 -2.04
CA THR A 16 3.68 -8.74 -1.64
C THR A 16 2.91 -9.48 -0.55
N ALA A 17 2.32 -8.78 0.42
CA ALA A 17 1.50 -9.40 1.46
C ALA A 17 0.22 -9.99 0.84
N ASP A 18 -0.45 -9.23 -0.01
CA ASP A 18 -1.65 -9.68 -0.73
C ASP A 18 -1.35 -10.92 -1.59
N TRP A 19 -0.20 -10.94 -2.27
CA TRP A 19 0.24 -12.10 -3.04
C TRP A 19 0.60 -13.31 -2.18
N ALA A 20 1.28 -13.11 -1.06
CA ALA A 20 1.63 -14.19 -0.14
C ALA A 20 0.36 -14.86 0.43
N MET A 21 -0.69 -14.08 0.67
CA MET A 21 -1.94 -14.55 1.25
C MET A 21 -2.87 -15.24 0.21
N ASP A 22 -3.02 -14.66 -0.98
CA ASP A 22 -3.91 -15.18 -2.05
C ASP A 22 -3.23 -16.20 -2.98
N GLY A 23 -1.89 -16.17 -3.07
CA GLY A 23 -1.10 -17.03 -3.92
C GLY A 23 -1.21 -16.72 -5.43
N GLY A 24 -0.89 -17.73 -6.25
CA GLY A 24 -0.87 -17.60 -7.71
C GLY A 24 0.22 -16.65 -8.22
N SER A 25 -0.06 -15.93 -9.29
CA SER A 25 0.88 -14.96 -9.89
C SER A 25 0.88 -13.65 -9.12
N TYR A 26 2.06 -13.11 -8.76
CA TYR A 26 2.21 -11.77 -8.19
C TYR A 26 1.59 -10.68 -9.09
N PHE A 27 1.71 -10.85 -10.41
CA PHE A 27 1.27 -9.91 -11.43
C PHE A 27 -0.24 -9.99 -11.74
N ALA A 28 -1.00 -10.83 -11.03
CA ALA A 28 -2.45 -10.88 -11.21
C ALA A 28 -3.11 -9.63 -10.63
N GLU A 29 -3.97 -9.00 -11.43
CA GLU A 29 -4.83 -7.90 -11.00
C GLU A 29 -6.27 -8.41 -10.88
N LYS A 30 -6.83 -8.40 -9.67
CA LYS A 30 -8.18 -8.91 -9.41
C LYS A 30 -8.76 -8.40 -8.09
N PHE A 31 -10.07 -8.54 -7.95
CA PHE A 31 -10.69 -8.46 -6.64
C PHE A 31 -10.34 -9.68 -5.79
N VAL A 32 -10.02 -9.42 -4.53
CA VAL A 32 -9.85 -10.42 -3.48
C VAL A 32 -10.89 -10.13 -2.39
N GLU A 33 -11.46 -11.19 -1.84
CA GLU A 33 -12.32 -11.13 -0.67
C GLU A 33 -11.58 -11.80 0.49
N ASP A 34 -11.52 -11.10 1.63
CA ASP A 34 -10.85 -11.56 2.83
C ASP A 34 -11.76 -11.31 4.04
N GLN A 35 -11.71 -12.20 5.03
CA GLN A 35 -12.42 -12.03 6.28
C GLN A 35 -11.43 -11.69 7.38
N TRP A 36 -11.52 -10.46 7.88
CA TRP A 36 -10.66 -10.00 8.94
C TRP A 36 -10.97 -10.72 10.25
N SER A 37 -10.01 -10.74 11.17
CA SER A 37 -10.14 -11.39 12.49
C SER A 37 -11.33 -10.87 13.32
N CYS A 38 -11.81 -9.65 13.05
CA CYS A 38 -13.01 -9.08 13.66
C CYS A 38 -14.33 -9.54 13.01
N GLY A 39 -14.28 -10.44 12.04
CA GLY A 39 -15.44 -10.99 11.31
C GLY A 39 -15.90 -10.15 10.11
N MET A 40 -15.27 -9.01 9.86
CA MET A 40 -15.62 -8.13 8.74
C MET A 40 -15.13 -8.70 7.40
N LEU A 41 -16.03 -8.79 6.43
CA LEU A 41 -15.68 -9.10 5.04
C LEU A 41 -15.13 -7.84 4.36
N SER A 42 -13.90 -7.94 3.87
CA SER A 42 -13.22 -6.92 3.10
C SER A 42 -13.08 -7.38 1.66
N LYS A 43 -13.49 -6.53 0.70
CA LYS A 43 -13.28 -6.76 -0.72
C LYS A 43 -12.38 -5.65 -1.26
N PHE A 44 -11.23 -6.02 -1.80
CA PHE A 44 -10.22 -5.06 -2.25
C PHE A 44 -9.62 -5.47 -3.60
N TRP A 45 -9.06 -4.49 -4.31
CA TRP A 45 -8.34 -4.71 -5.56
C TRP A 45 -6.88 -5.01 -5.25
N ARG A 46 -6.43 -6.21 -5.61
CA ARG A 46 -5.03 -6.63 -5.56
C ARG A 46 -4.39 -6.34 -6.90
N GLN A 47 -3.18 -5.76 -6.87
CA GLN A 47 -2.38 -5.47 -8.05
C GLN A 47 -0.88 -5.45 -7.72
N PRO A 48 0.03 -5.70 -8.70
CA PRO A 48 1.46 -5.59 -8.46
C PRO A 48 1.89 -4.15 -8.16
N LEU A 49 3.07 -3.98 -7.55
CA LEU A 49 3.59 -2.66 -7.19
C LEU A 49 3.72 -1.73 -8.41
N GLU A 50 4.15 -2.26 -9.56
CA GLU A 50 4.27 -1.49 -10.80
C GLU A 50 2.95 -0.84 -11.23
N ALA A 51 1.82 -1.55 -11.06
CA ALA A 51 0.52 -1.05 -11.45
C ALA A 51 0.14 0.20 -10.64
N TRP A 52 0.39 0.20 -9.32
CA TRP A 52 0.22 1.39 -8.48
C TRP A 52 1.00 2.60 -9.00
N PHE A 53 2.29 2.43 -9.32
CA PHE A 53 3.12 3.51 -9.86
C PHE A 53 2.61 4.00 -11.22
N SER A 54 2.20 3.07 -12.09
CA SER A 54 1.61 3.37 -13.40
C SER A 54 0.32 4.19 -13.26
N GLU A 55 -0.55 3.82 -12.32
CA GLU A 55 -1.79 4.52 -12.02
C GLU A 55 -1.52 5.92 -11.47
N PHE A 56 -0.61 6.08 -10.51
CA PHE A 56 -0.24 7.42 -10.01
C PHE A 56 0.31 8.30 -11.13
N TRP A 57 1.17 7.75 -11.97
CA TRP A 57 1.71 8.46 -13.12
C TRP A 57 0.63 8.90 -14.11
N LYS A 58 -0.27 7.98 -14.50
CA LYS A 58 -1.38 8.28 -15.41
C LYS A 58 -2.33 9.32 -14.82
N ALA A 59 -2.52 9.31 -13.51
CA ALA A 59 -3.33 10.28 -12.77
C ALA A 59 -2.66 11.65 -12.58
N GLY A 60 -1.44 11.85 -13.11
CA GLY A 60 -0.72 13.12 -13.01
C GLY A 60 -0.07 13.34 -11.65
N PHE A 61 0.33 12.27 -10.96
CA PHE A 61 1.08 12.34 -9.71
C PHE A 61 2.53 11.86 -9.87
N MET A 62 3.37 12.37 -8.99
CA MET A 62 4.73 11.87 -8.74
C MET A 62 4.81 11.34 -7.31
N VAL A 63 5.49 10.21 -7.11
CA VAL A 63 5.76 9.67 -5.78
C VAL A 63 6.91 10.45 -5.14
N GLU A 64 6.62 11.24 -4.12
CA GLU A 64 7.66 11.95 -3.35
C GLU A 64 8.28 11.07 -2.27
N ARG A 65 7.50 10.13 -1.73
CA ARG A 65 7.95 9.20 -0.69
C ARG A 65 7.14 7.92 -0.76
N LEU A 66 7.86 6.80 -0.69
CA LEU A 66 7.33 5.47 -0.43
C LEU A 66 7.76 5.07 0.99
N THR A 67 6.88 4.40 1.73
CA THR A 67 7.21 3.87 3.06
C THR A 67 6.58 2.49 3.22
N GLU A 68 7.42 1.46 3.27
CA GLU A 68 7.04 0.13 3.75
C GLU A 68 6.99 0.19 5.28
N THR A 69 5.80 0.07 5.83
CA THR A 69 5.57 0.35 7.25
C THR A 69 6.15 -0.77 8.11
N ARG A 70 6.89 -0.40 9.15
CA ARG A 70 7.33 -1.31 10.22
C ARG A 70 6.51 -1.05 11.48
N PRO A 71 6.31 -2.06 12.33
CA PRO A 71 5.54 -1.88 13.56
C PRO A 71 6.28 -0.93 14.49
N VAL A 72 5.52 -0.16 15.27
CA VAL A 72 6.10 0.72 16.29
C VAL A 72 6.55 -0.12 17.48
N ARG A 73 7.64 0.29 18.14
CA ARG A 73 8.22 -0.47 19.26
C ARG A 73 7.23 -0.76 20.39
N ALA A 74 6.27 0.14 20.66
CA ALA A 74 5.25 -0.07 21.69
C ALA A 74 4.32 -1.27 21.41
N MET A 75 4.30 -1.78 20.17
CA MET A 75 3.59 -3.04 19.87
C MET A 75 4.30 -4.25 20.46
N GLU A 76 5.61 -4.20 20.73
CA GLU A 76 6.34 -5.29 21.41
C GLU A 76 5.70 -5.64 22.76
N ASP A 77 5.19 -4.63 23.49
CA ASP A 77 4.57 -4.81 24.80
C ASP A 77 3.09 -5.24 24.73
N THR A 78 2.37 -4.91 23.65
CA THR A 78 0.91 -5.08 23.56
C THR A 78 0.44 -6.12 22.56
N HIS A 79 1.23 -6.34 21.51
CA HIS A 79 0.97 -7.19 20.34
C HIS A 79 2.30 -7.85 19.88
N PRO A 80 2.94 -8.66 20.75
CA PRO A 80 4.30 -9.16 20.52
C PRO A 80 4.40 -10.05 19.28
N GLU A 81 3.36 -10.86 19.00
CA GLU A 81 3.32 -11.75 17.83
C GLU A 81 3.24 -10.95 16.53
N GLU A 82 2.33 -9.96 16.45
CA GLU A 82 2.23 -9.08 15.30
C GLU A 82 3.49 -8.21 15.14
N TYR A 83 4.12 -7.79 16.23
CA TYR A 83 5.39 -7.06 16.19
C TYR A 83 6.51 -7.90 15.58
N GLU A 84 6.65 -9.16 15.99
CA GLU A 84 7.66 -10.06 15.40
C GLU A 84 7.42 -10.28 13.90
N THR A 85 6.18 -10.60 13.52
CA THR A 85 5.81 -10.84 12.13
C THR A 85 6.03 -9.61 11.27
N LEU A 86 5.45 -8.46 11.64
CA LEU A 86 5.54 -7.22 10.86
C LEU A 86 6.94 -6.59 10.87
N SER A 87 7.83 -7.05 11.76
CA SER A 87 9.26 -6.68 11.71
C SER A 87 10.03 -7.41 10.61
N ARG A 88 9.49 -8.51 10.07
CA ARG A 88 10.15 -9.37 9.07
C ARG A 88 9.37 -9.47 7.76
N GLU A 89 8.07 -9.24 7.80
CA GLU A 89 7.15 -9.39 6.68
C GLU A 89 6.41 -8.08 6.39
N PRO A 90 6.11 -7.78 5.11
CA PRO A 90 5.36 -6.60 4.76
C PRO A 90 3.91 -6.72 5.21
N GLY A 91 3.36 -5.64 5.79
CA GLY A 91 1.92 -5.51 6.06
C GLY A 91 1.27 -4.48 5.14
N PHE A 92 1.72 -3.23 5.27
CA PHE A 92 1.20 -2.09 4.52
C PHE A 92 2.30 -1.31 3.80
N ILE A 93 1.88 -0.58 2.78
CA ILE A 93 2.71 0.37 2.06
C ILE A 93 1.99 1.72 1.97
N ALA A 94 2.73 2.79 2.20
CA ALA A 94 2.23 4.15 2.15
C ALA A 94 2.98 4.98 1.11
N PHE A 95 2.25 5.88 0.45
CA PHE A 95 2.77 6.80 -0.55
C PHE A 95 2.40 8.23 -0.20
N ARG A 96 3.37 9.14 -0.33
CA ARG A 96 3.11 10.57 -0.45
C ARG A 96 3.27 10.97 -1.91
N LEU A 97 2.19 11.47 -2.48
CA LEU A 97 2.07 11.84 -3.88
C LEU A 97 1.97 13.36 -4.00
N ALA A 98 2.68 13.93 -4.97
CA ALA A 98 2.56 15.33 -5.37
C ALA A 98 1.99 15.43 -6.78
N VAL A 99 1.23 16.50 -7.04
CA VAL A 99 0.78 16.81 -8.40
C VAL A 99 2.00 17.00 -9.30
N ARG A 100 2.09 16.20 -10.36
CA ARG A 100 3.15 16.30 -11.36
C ARG A 100 2.95 17.59 -12.14
N ARG A 101 4.02 18.36 -12.26
CA ARG A 101 4.07 19.50 -13.18
C ARG A 101 4.75 18.99 -14.43
N ASP A 102 3.97 18.71 -15.46
CA ASP A 102 4.54 18.45 -16.76
C ASP A 102 5.32 19.71 -17.16
N GLY A 103 6.63 19.57 -17.36
CA GLY A 103 7.51 20.69 -17.66
C GLY A 103 7.02 21.43 -18.90
N LYS A 104 6.55 22.66 -18.73
CA LYS A 104 6.88 23.71 -19.68
C LYS A 104 8.35 24.06 -19.41
N GLU A 105 9.26 23.36 -20.07
CA GLU A 105 10.56 23.95 -20.41
C GLU A 105 10.36 25.07 -21.43
#